data_AF-A0A8H5CPG7-F1
#
_entry.id   AF-A0A8H5CPG7-F1
#
_cell.length_a   1.000
_cell.length_b   1.000
_cell.length_c   1.000
_cell.angle_alpha   90.00
_cell.angle_beta   90.00
_cell.angle_gamma   90.00
#
_symmetry.space_group_name_H-M   'P 1'
#
loop_
_entity.id
_entity.type
_entity.pdbx_description
1 polymer ?
#
loop_
_entity_poly.entity_id
_entity_poly.type
_entity_poly.pdbx_seq_one_letter_code
_entity_poly.pdbx_strand_id
1 'polypeptide(L)'
;MSNSESVPFTSPPSIIAQERESYAITLKWDFLKTDNGWHITSVETGHYLAVEGRRNTDHRYADGTRVIATKEPYTWDVSSESVHQSQGIAFRFLVPGANQALEFCYHGVLREGRIWESLPKNQWPQQQWELDEIKKVVVIIGTGSDAAEGAAAAAGYAIAILDIQGENMKQLQRELDYMIDVEAVTFPMQSFSLEAIAESCKTMKDRFPSSSYDIRVGIWNVQQPFLKRFLSLTSEDLEKSAQINSIAAFEFARQMITTMRSNTSLEVGNGKKGTLIFRGATASLEGKIFTSAFSPAMFALRSLSQCLNKEFASENIHVAHVITDSLSSNDSGVKTPENEDLRCKAESLAKAYLYLIEQDRSAWTWELDLRPAQSSPKRALRLELLDLLSKVDDIL
;
A
#
# COMPACT_ATOMS: atom_id res chain seq x y z
N MET A 1 -25.77 -11.21 -56.22
CA MET A 1 -26.40 -12.17 -55.28
C MET A 1 -25.38 -13.24 -54.95
N SER A 2 -24.74 -13.15 -53.78
CA SER A 2 -24.17 -14.27 -53.04
C SER A 2 -24.12 -13.84 -51.58
N ASN A 3 -24.99 -14.47 -50.80
CA ASN A 3 -25.38 -14.19 -49.43
C ASN A 3 -24.21 -13.98 -48.46
N SER A 4 -24.24 -12.87 -47.71
CA SER A 4 -23.58 -12.78 -46.40
C SER A 4 -24.54 -13.37 -45.36
N GLU A 5 -24.32 -14.62 -44.97
CA GLU A 5 -25.02 -15.20 -43.83
C GLU A 5 -24.61 -14.45 -42.56
N SER A 6 -25.59 -13.83 -41.91
CA SER A 6 -25.44 -13.27 -40.58
C SER A 6 -25.35 -14.43 -39.58
N VAL A 7 -24.17 -14.63 -38.99
CA VAL A 7 -24.03 -15.55 -37.85
C VAL A 7 -24.70 -14.90 -36.64
N PRO A 8 -25.74 -15.52 -36.05
CA PRO A 8 -26.40 -14.97 -34.87
C PRO A 8 -25.48 -15.18 -33.65
N PHE A 9 -25.21 -14.11 -32.90
CA PHE A 9 -24.50 -14.17 -31.62
C PHE A 9 -25.34 -14.97 -30.61
N THR A 10 -25.03 -16.25 -30.37
CA THR A 10 -25.75 -17.10 -29.42
C THR A 10 -25.22 -17.03 -27.98
N SER A 11 -24.25 -16.16 -27.68
CA SER A 11 -23.84 -15.78 -26.32
C SER A 11 -23.04 -14.47 -26.37
N PRO A 12 -23.18 -13.52 -25.42
CA PRO A 12 -22.40 -12.29 -25.44
C PRO A 12 -20.93 -12.62 -25.16
N PRO A 13 -19.98 -12.18 -26.01
CA PRO A 13 -18.57 -12.40 -25.73
C PRO A 13 -18.17 -11.54 -24.53
N SER A 14 -17.66 -12.17 -23.48
CA SER A 14 -16.81 -11.50 -22.51
C SER A 14 -15.46 -11.25 -23.18
N ILE A 15 -14.94 -10.04 -23.03
CA ILE A 15 -13.80 -9.56 -23.81
C ILE A 15 -12.61 -9.38 -22.89
N ILE A 16 -11.51 -10.06 -23.22
CA ILE A 16 -10.22 -9.98 -22.55
C ILE A 16 -9.40 -8.92 -23.28
N ALA A 17 -9.33 -7.70 -22.76
CA ALA A 17 -8.40 -6.70 -23.31
C ALA A 17 -6.98 -6.99 -22.79
N GLN A 18 -6.00 -7.03 -23.70
CA GLN A 18 -4.59 -7.24 -23.39
C GLN A 18 -3.81 -5.98 -23.76
N GLU A 19 -2.99 -5.49 -22.82
CA GLU A 19 -2.11 -4.34 -23.07
C GLU A 19 -0.98 -4.72 -24.03
N ARG A 20 -0.59 -3.77 -24.89
CA ARG A 20 0.41 -4.02 -25.94
C ARG A 20 1.85 -4.09 -25.41
N GLU A 21 2.11 -3.61 -24.19
CA GLU A 21 3.49 -3.50 -23.65
C GLU A 21 3.69 -4.02 -22.21
N SER A 22 2.67 -4.52 -21.51
CA SER A 22 2.85 -5.15 -20.20
C SER A 22 2.22 -6.55 -20.15
N TYR A 23 2.99 -7.54 -19.69
CA TYR A 23 2.58 -8.95 -19.61
C TYR A 23 1.69 -9.27 -18.39
N ALA A 24 1.07 -8.29 -17.74
CA ALA A 24 0.24 -8.55 -16.57
C ALA A 24 -0.81 -7.47 -16.34
N ILE A 25 -2.04 -7.73 -16.76
CA ILE A 25 -3.33 -7.46 -16.09
C ILE A 25 -4.43 -7.65 -17.14
N THR A 26 -5.37 -8.57 -16.87
CA THR A 26 -6.51 -8.83 -17.74
C THR A 26 -7.79 -8.39 -17.05
N LEU A 27 -8.37 -7.27 -17.47
CA LEU A 27 -9.70 -6.88 -17.03
C LEU A 27 -10.77 -7.55 -17.89
N LYS A 28 -11.86 -7.97 -17.23
CA LYS A 28 -13.02 -8.59 -17.88
C LYS A 28 -14.21 -7.64 -17.92
N TRP A 29 -14.82 -7.55 -19.09
CA TRP A 29 -16.00 -6.75 -19.35
C TRP A 29 -17.15 -7.61 -19.86
N ASP A 30 -18.34 -7.36 -19.33
CA ASP A 30 -19.58 -7.95 -19.79
C ASP A 30 -20.31 -6.98 -20.72
N PHE A 31 -20.73 -7.50 -21.87
CA PHE A 31 -21.44 -6.76 -22.90
C PHE A 31 -22.85 -7.30 -23.02
N LEU A 32 -23.82 -6.49 -22.64
CA LEU A 32 -25.23 -6.83 -22.74
C LEU A 32 -25.89 -6.00 -23.83
N LYS A 33 -26.31 -6.65 -24.92
CA LYS A 33 -27.13 -6.01 -25.95
C LYS A 33 -28.58 -5.89 -25.46
N THR A 34 -29.16 -4.70 -25.60
CA THR A 34 -30.57 -4.38 -25.31
C THR A 34 -31.26 -3.87 -26.57
N ASP A 35 -32.58 -3.67 -26.50
CA ASP A 35 -33.37 -3.13 -27.62
C ASP A 35 -32.94 -1.70 -28.01
N ASN A 36 -32.30 -0.97 -27.09
CA ASN A 36 -31.92 0.44 -27.25
C ASN A 36 -30.41 0.65 -27.41
N GLY A 37 -29.58 -0.41 -27.41
CA GLY A 37 -28.13 -0.32 -27.55
C GLY A 37 -27.37 -1.38 -26.76
N TRP A 38 -26.21 -1.03 -26.24
CA TRP A 38 -25.33 -1.90 -25.46
C TRP A 38 -25.10 -1.34 -24.07
N HIS A 39 -25.11 -2.23 -23.08
CA HIS A 39 -24.59 -1.96 -21.75
C HIS A 39 -23.24 -2.65 -21.60
N ILE A 40 -22.26 -1.91 -21.09
CA ILE A 40 -20.90 -2.37 -20.88
C ILE A 40 -20.63 -2.28 -19.40
N THR A 41 -20.35 -3.42 -18.77
CA THR A 41 -20.24 -3.54 -17.32
C THR A 41 -18.90 -4.18 -16.94
N SER A 42 -18.21 -3.61 -15.95
CA SER A 42 -17.01 -4.26 -15.39
C SER A 42 -17.42 -5.51 -14.63
N VAL A 43 -16.81 -6.65 -14.96
CA VAL A 43 -17.06 -7.93 -14.24
C VAL A 43 -16.59 -7.83 -12.79
N GLU A 44 -15.55 -7.05 -12.52
CA GLU A 44 -14.96 -6.92 -11.18
C GLU A 44 -15.79 -6.03 -10.27
N THR A 45 -16.30 -4.92 -10.80
CA THR A 45 -16.95 -3.88 -9.98
C THR A 45 -18.45 -3.79 -10.18
N GLY A 46 -19.00 -4.39 -11.23
CA GLY A 46 -20.42 -4.30 -11.58
C GLY A 46 -20.87 -2.92 -12.09
N HIS A 47 -19.96 -1.97 -12.27
CA HIS A 47 -20.29 -0.63 -12.73
C HIS A 47 -20.39 -0.57 -14.26
N TYR A 48 -21.32 0.26 -14.75
CA TYR A 48 -21.48 0.57 -16.15
C TYR A 48 -20.46 1.61 -16.60
N LEU A 49 -19.89 1.40 -17.79
CA LEU A 49 -19.10 2.42 -18.47
C LEU A 49 -20.03 3.47 -19.09
N ALA A 50 -19.72 4.76 -18.92
CA ALA A 50 -20.51 5.86 -19.45
C ALA A 50 -19.65 7.04 -19.93
N VAL A 51 -20.28 7.99 -20.61
CA VAL A 51 -19.68 9.28 -20.96
C VAL A 51 -20.41 10.38 -20.20
N GLU A 52 -19.65 11.28 -19.59
CA GLU A 52 -20.19 12.42 -18.85
C GLU A 52 -20.73 13.50 -19.80
N GLY A 53 -21.90 14.07 -19.45
CA GLY A 53 -22.47 15.19 -20.21
C GLY A 53 -23.45 14.77 -21.31
N ARG A 54 -24.01 15.77 -22.00
CA ARG A 54 -24.95 15.57 -23.11
C ARG A 54 -24.22 15.70 -24.43
N ARG A 55 -24.70 14.97 -25.43
CA ARG A 55 -24.29 15.19 -26.82
C ARG A 55 -24.58 16.64 -27.20
N ASN A 56 -23.66 17.23 -27.97
CA ASN A 56 -23.83 18.54 -28.58
C ASN A 56 -25.04 18.54 -29.53
N THR A 57 -25.41 19.72 -30.03
CA THR A 57 -26.55 19.93 -30.93
C THR A 57 -26.48 19.12 -32.22
N ASP A 58 -25.31 18.62 -32.59
CA ASP A 58 -25.04 17.74 -33.72
C ASP A 58 -24.97 16.25 -33.35
N HIS A 59 -25.49 15.90 -32.17
CA HIS A 59 -25.47 14.54 -31.61
C HIS A 59 -24.07 13.93 -31.41
N ARG A 60 -23.03 14.76 -31.31
CA ARG A 60 -21.64 14.34 -31.05
C ARG A 60 -21.20 14.63 -29.62
N TYR A 61 -20.27 13.85 -29.09
CA TYR A 61 -19.56 14.24 -27.87
C TYR A 61 -18.41 15.19 -28.24
N ALA A 62 -18.14 16.19 -27.41
CA ALA A 62 -17.00 17.08 -27.62
C ALA A 62 -15.68 16.33 -27.37
N ASP A 63 -14.62 16.72 -28.07
CA ASP A 63 -13.28 16.24 -27.74
C ASP A 63 -12.95 16.62 -26.27
N GLY A 64 -12.36 15.67 -25.52
CA GLY A 64 -12.07 15.84 -24.09
C GLY A 64 -13.24 15.54 -23.14
N THR A 65 -14.37 15.05 -23.64
CA THR A 65 -15.48 14.58 -22.79
C THR A 65 -15.03 13.37 -21.96
N ARG A 66 -15.28 13.40 -20.65
CA ARG A 66 -14.81 12.36 -19.72
C ARG A 66 -15.60 11.06 -19.87
N VAL A 67 -14.89 9.92 -19.83
CA VAL A 67 -15.49 8.60 -19.62
C VAL A 67 -15.48 8.30 -18.13
N ILE A 68 -16.58 7.78 -17.61
CA ILE A 68 -16.81 7.57 -16.18
C ILE A 68 -17.37 6.16 -15.93
N ALA A 69 -17.16 5.64 -14.72
CA ALA A 69 -17.84 4.46 -14.23
C ALA A 69 -19.04 4.87 -13.37
N THR A 70 -20.22 4.31 -13.65
CA THR A 70 -21.49 4.67 -13.02
C THR A 70 -22.22 3.42 -12.53
N LYS A 71 -22.99 3.57 -11.45
CA LYS A 71 -23.89 2.52 -10.96
C LYS A 71 -25.16 2.42 -11.81
N GLU A 72 -25.56 3.53 -12.43
CA GLU A 72 -26.71 3.59 -13.31
C GLU A 72 -26.37 3.04 -14.68
N PRO A 73 -27.27 2.25 -15.30
CA PRO A 73 -27.10 1.76 -16.66
C PRO A 73 -26.87 2.91 -17.64
N TYR A 74 -25.83 2.77 -18.46
CA TYR A 74 -25.58 3.65 -19.58
C TYR A 74 -25.74 2.88 -20.88
N THR A 75 -26.61 3.38 -21.75
CA THR A 75 -26.86 2.76 -23.04
C THR A 75 -25.93 3.38 -24.07
N TRP A 76 -25.01 2.56 -24.55
CA TRP A 76 -24.21 2.86 -25.71
C TRP A 76 -25.01 2.53 -26.96
N ASP A 77 -25.36 3.55 -27.72
CA ASP A 77 -25.83 3.34 -29.09
C ASP A 77 -24.61 2.90 -29.91
N VAL A 78 -24.50 1.62 -30.25
CA VAL A 78 -23.35 1.12 -31.05
C VAL A 78 -23.89 0.27 -32.19
N SER A 79 -23.59 0.68 -33.41
CA SER A 79 -23.98 -0.06 -34.60
C SER A 79 -23.29 -1.43 -34.61
N SER A 80 -24.01 -2.46 -35.04
CA SER A 80 -23.47 -3.83 -35.14
C SER A 80 -22.33 -3.95 -36.16
N GLU A 81 -22.26 -3.04 -37.13
CA GLU A 81 -21.18 -2.95 -38.13
C GLU A 81 -19.90 -2.37 -37.53
N SER A 82 -19.99 -1.72 -36.37
CA SER A 82 -18.86 -1.08 -35.69
C SER A 82 -17.95 -2.05 -34.95
N VAL A 83 -18.38 -3.30 -34.79
CA VAL A 83 -17.66 -4.32 -34.02
C VAL A 83 -16.72 -5.08 -34.97
N HIS A 84 -15.48 -4.61 -35.07
CA HIS A 84 -14.43 -5.29 -35.84
C HIS A 84 -13.65 -6.26 -34.94
N GLN A 85 -13.61 -7.55 -35.31
CA GLN A 85 -12.67 -8.52 -34.75
C GLN A 85 -11.39 -8.50 -35.60
N SER A 86 -10.30 -7.93 -35.09
CA SER A 86 -8.96 -8.15 -35.67
C SER A 86 -8.25 -9.30 -34.93
N GLN A 87 -7.35 -10.00 -35.63
CA GLN A 87 -6.55 -11.10 -35.10
C GLN A 87 -5.80 -10.65 -33.83
N GLY A 88 -6.29 -11.07 -32.66
CA GLY A 88 -5.81 -10.62 -31.35
C GLY A 88 -6.81 -9.68 -30.67
N ILE A 89 -7.75 -10.29 -29.94
CA ILE A 89 -8.68 -9.77 -28.91
C ILE A 89 -8.70 -8.24 -28.68
N ALA A 90 -9.29 -7.50 -29.61
CA ALA A 90 -9.69 -6.11 -29.40
C ALA A 90 -11.11 -5.93 -29.96
N PHE A 91 -12.04 -5.45 -29.13
CA PHE A 91 -13.36 -5.04 -29.58
C PHE A 91 -13.39 -3.52 -29.63
N ARG A 92 -13.77 -2.99 -30.78
CA ARG A 92 -13.86 -1.55 -31.03
C ARG A 92 -15.32 -1.16 -31.10
N PHE A 93 -15.70 -0.05 -30.46
CA PHE A 93 -17.05 0.50 -30.56
C PHE A 93 -16.94 1.89 -31.18
N LEU A 94 -17.62 2.10 -32.31
CA LEU A 94 -17.83 3.43 -32.88
C LEU A 94 -18.98 4.07 -32.12
N VAL A 95 -18.72 5.19 -31.47
CA VAL A 95 -19.76 6.01 -30.84
C VAL A 95 -20.42 6.86 -31.92
N PRO A 96 -21.75 6.78 -32.09
CA PRO A 96 -22.50 7.61 -33.02
C PRO A 96 -22.24 9.08 -32.72
N GLY A 97 -21.75 9.78 -33.74
CA GLY A 97 -21.34 11.18 -33.62
C GLY A 97 -19.91 11.39 -33.12
N ALA A 98 -19.15 10.38 -32.74
CA ALA A 98 -17.72 10.55 -32.52
C ALA A 98 -16.97 10.45 -33.86
N ASN A 99 -15.98 11.31 -34.07
CA ASN A 99 -15.10 11.22 -35.24
C ASN A 99 -14.03 10.11 -35.09
N GLN A 100 -14.01 9.36 -33.97
CA GLN A 100 -12.99 8.39 -33.58
C GLN A 100 -13.61 7.21 -32.79
N ALA A 101 -12.96 6.04 -32.76
CA ALA A 101 -13.46 4.81 -32.11
C ALA A 101 -12.89 4.60 -30.70
N LEU A 102 -13.66 3.98 -29.79
CA LEU A 102 -13.17 3.56 -28.46
C LEU A 102 -12.44 2.21 -28.52
N GLU A 103 -11.27 2.16 -27.87
CA GLU A 103 -10.49 0.96 -27.56
C GLU A 103 -10.44 0.80 -26.03
N PHE A 104 -10.82 -0.37 -25.50
CA PHE A 104 -10.83 -0.59 -24.04
C PHE A 104 -9.48 -1.13 -23.60
N CYS A 105 -8.66 -0.25 -23.03
CA CYS A 105 -7.51 -0.65 -22.23
C CYS A 105 -7.72 -0.01 -20.85
N TYR A 106 -8.02 -0.85 -19.85
CA TYR A 106 -8.05 -0.45 -18.43
C TYR A 106 -9.07 0.64 -18.00
N HIS A 107 -10.37 0.30 -17.86
CA HIS A 107 -11.39 1.28 -17.41
C HIS A 107 -12.31 0.81 -16.27
N GLY A 108 -11.98 -0.28 -15.56
CA GLY A 108 -12.82 -0.88 -14.52
C GLY A 108 -12.79 -0.19 -13.15
N VAL A 109 -12.08 0.95 -13.03
CA VAL A 109 -11.88 1.68 -11.77
C VAL A 109 -12.84 2.87 -11.70
N LEU A 110 -13.34 3.20 -10.50
CA LEU A 110 -14.23 4.35 -10.20
C LEU A 110 -13.55 5.72 -10.38
N ARG A 111 -12.84 5.98 -11.48
CA ARG A 111 -12.05 7.20 -11.70
C ARG A 111 -12.12 7.69 -13.14
N GLU A 112 -11.84 8.97 -13.33
CA GLU A 112 -12.00 9.68 -14.60
C GLU A 112 -10.77 9.47 -15.52
N GLY A 113 -11.00 9.11 -16.79
CA GLY A 113 -9.94 9.04 -17.82
C GLY A 113 -9.92 10.25 -18.74
N ARG A 114 -8.77 10.48 -19.41
CA ARG A 114 -8.60 11.54 -20.42
C ARG A 114 -8.14 10.95 -21.76
N ILE A 115 -8.50 11.63 -22.85
CA ILE A 115 -8.05 11.28 -24.21
C ILE A 115 -6.59 11.71 -24.33
N TRP A 116 -5.70 10.77 -24.69
CA TRP A 116 -4.25 11.01 -24.73
C TRP A 116 -3.72 11.31 -26.14
N GLU A 117 -4.15 10.59 -27.19
CA GLU A 117 -3.61 10.83 -28.54
C GLU A 117 -4.53 10.35 -29.70
N SER A 118 -4.37 11.00 -30.87
CA SER A 118 -4.93 10.57 -32.16
C SER A 118 -3.77 10.13 -33.07
N LEU A 119 -3.55 8.82 -33.21
CA LEU A 119 -2.47 8.29 -34.05
C LEU A 119 -2.86 8.22 -35.54
N PRO A 120 -2.03 8.72 -36.47
CA PRO A 120 -2.25 8.49 -37.89
C PRO A 120 -1.35 7.37 -38.44
N LYS A 121 -1.94 6.24 -38.87
CA LYS A 121 -2.01 5.86 -40.30
C LYS A 121 -2.65 4.48 -40.54
N ASN A 122 -3.67 4.55 -41.42
CA ASN A 122 -4.17 3.52 -42.34
C ASN A 122 -5.33 2.59 -41.96
N GLN A 123 -6.18 2.97 -40.99
CA GLN A 123 -7.64 2.70 -40.97
C GLN A 123 -8.22 3.27 -39.67
N TRP A 124 -9.11 4.26 -39.78
CA TRP A 124 -9.89 4.94 -38.71
C TRP A 124 -9.07 5.49 -37.52
N PRO A 125 -9.22 6.79 -37.15
CA PRO A 125 -8.51 7.34 -35.98
C PRO A 125 -8.95 6.62 -34.69
N GLN A 126 -7.99 6.00 -34.00
CA GLN A 126 -8.20 5.28 -32.75
C GLN A 126 -8.13 6.26 -31.57
N GLN A 127 -9.06 6.18 -30.62
CA GLN A 127 -8.93 6.85 -29.32
C GLN A 127 -8.15 5.95 -28.37
N GLN A 128 -7.03 6.47 -27.86
CA GLN A 128 -6.39 5.93 -26.67
C GLN A 128 -6.76 6.79 -25.47
N TRP A 129 -7.26 6.13 -24.43
CA TRP A 129 -7.61 6.75 -23.15
C TRP A 129 -6.58 6.33 -22.13
N GLU A 130 -5.92 7.30 -21.50
CA GLU A 130 -5.02 7.07 -20.39
C GLU A 130 -5.75 7.45 -19.10
N LEU A 131 -5.79 6.53 -18.15
CA LEU A 131 -6.09 6.86 -16.76
C LEU A 131 -4.76 7.31 -16.15
N ASP A 132 -4.73 8.47 -15.49
CA ASP A 132 -3.60 8.85 -14.65
C ASP A 132 -3.34 7.68 -13.70
N GLU A 133 -2.17 7.04 -13.83
CA GLU A 133 -1.83 5.89 -13.00
C GLU A 133 -1.80 6.34 -11.55
N ILE A 134 -2.68 5.75 -10.73
CA ILE A 134 -2.67 6.05 -9.30
C ILE A 134 -1.54 5.29 -8.67
N LYS A 135 -0.52 6.05 -8.31
CA LYS A 135 0.64 5.53 -7.64
C LYS A 135 0.25 5.08 -6.23
N LYS A 136 0.71 3.89 -5.86
CA LYS A 136 0.51 3.35 -4.52
C LYS A 136 1.57 3.94 -3.61
N VAL A 137 1.19 4.24 -2.36
CA VAL A 137 2.08 4.82 -1.36
C VAL A 137 2.19 3.88 -0.15
N VAL A 138 3.42 3.63 0.28
CA VAL A 138 3.75 3.09 1.60
C VAL A 138 4.13 4.24 2.51
N VAL A 139 3.52 4.31 3.68
CA VAL A 139 3.85 5.26 4.75
C VAL A 139 4.60 4.53 5.84
N ILE A 140 5.84 4.94 6.11
CA ILE A 140 6.69 4.37 7.15
C ILE A 140 6.87 5.43 8.23
N ILE A 141 6.64 5.06 9.49
CA ILE A 141 6.98 5.92 10.63
C ILE A 141 8.13 5.30 11.43
N GLY A 142 9.20 6.07 11.63
CA GLY A 142 10.45 5.66 12.28
C GLY A 142 11.50 5.06 11.34
N THR A 143 12.70 5.63 11.35
CA THR A 143 13.87 5.21 10.56
C THR A 143 14.74 4.23 11.38
N GLY A 144 14.35 2.96 11.39
CA GLY A 144 14.90 1.97 12.33
C GLY A 144 15.62 0.77 11.72
N SER A 145 15.41 0.49 10.43
CA SER A 145 16.03 -0.61 9.70
C SER A 145 15.59 -0.51 8.26
N ASP A 146 16.53 -0.39 7.31
CA ASP A 146 16.34 -0.29 5.84
C ASP A 146 15.40 -1.35 5.22
N ALA A 147 14.93 -2.29 6.04
CA ALA A 147 13.94 -3.31 5.73
C ALA A 147 12.57 -2.75 5.28
N ALA A 148 12.07 -1.69 5.92
CA ALA A 148 10.75 -1.15 5.59
C ALA A 148 10.78 -0.43 4.24
N GLU A 149 11.83 0.34 4.02
CA GLU A 149 12.16 1.04 2.78
C GLU A 149 12.39 0.03 1.65
N GLY A 150 13.19 -1.01 1.90
CA GLY A 150 13.46 -2.08 0.94
C GLY A 150 12.19 -2.86 0.54
N ALA A 151 11.27 -3.13 1.47
CA ALA A 151 10.00 -3.77 1.16
C ALA A 151 9.10 -2.88 0.28
N ALA A 152 9.04 -1.58 0.58
CA ALA A 152 8.26 -0.61 -0.18
C ALA A 152 8.80 -0.45 -1.61
N ALA A 153 10.12 -0.34 -1.76
CA ALA A 153 10.76 -0.24 -3.06
C ALA A 153 10.55 -1.51 -3.90
N ALA A 154 10.68 -2.70 -3.29
CA ALA A 154 10.44 -3.96 -3.99
C ALA A 154 8.98 -4.13 -4.46
N ALA A 155 8.03 -3.55 -3.74
CA ALA A 155 6.62 -3.54 -4.13
C ALA A 155 6.29 -2.55 -5.26
N GLY A 156 7.21 -1.64 -5.62
CA GLY A 156 7.00 -0.60 -6.63
C GLY A 156 6.16 0.58 -6.16
N TYR A 157 6.17 0.88 -4.86
CA TYR A 157 5.34 1.94 -4.27
C TYR A 157 6.17 3.21 -4.08
N ALA A 158 5.51 4.36 -4.15
CA ALA A 158 6.05 5.60 -3.62
C ALA A 158 6.20 5.48 -2.09
N ILE A 159 7.23 6.11 -1.53
CA ILE A 159 7.61 5.99 -0.12
C ILE A 159 7.40 7.33 0.58
N ALA A 160 6.63 7.33 1.64
CA ALA A 160 6.50 8.46 2.56
C ALA A 160 7.10 8.08 3.92
N ILE A 161 8.13 8.80 4.38
CA ILE A 161 8.79 8.51 5.66
C ILE A 161 8.53 9.62 6.66
N LEU A 162 7.90 9.27 7.78
CA LEU A 162 7.64 10.17 8.90
C LEU A 162 8.63 9.84 10.02
N ASP A 163 9.42 10.81 10.48
CA ASP A 163 10.27 10.61 11.64
C ASP A 163 10.58 11.94 12.35
N ILE A 164 11.15 11.86 13.55
CA ILE A 164 11.62 13.03 14.29
C ILE A 164 12.67 13.78 13.47
N GLN A 165 12.53 15.11 13.41
CA GLN A 165 13.45 15.99 12.73
C GLN A 165 14.88 15.82 13.29
N GLY A 166 15.85 15.59 12.40
CA GLY A 166 17.26 15.46 12.76
C GLY A 166 18.17 15.43 11.53
N GLU A 167 19.49 15.39 11.74
CA GLU A 167 20.47 15.32 10.65
C GLU A 167 20.27 14.06 9.77
N ASN A 168 19.87 12.95 10.40
CA ASN A 168 19.59 11.68 9.73
C ASN A 168 18.50 11.80 8.65
N MET A 169 17.51 12.66 8.82
CA MET A 169 16.42 12.82 7.84
C MET A 169 16.90 13.44 6.53
N LYS A 170 17.83 14.40 6.59
CA LYS A 170 18.43 15.00 5.38
C LYS A 170 19.37 14.04 4.66
N GLN A 171 20.03 13.16 5.41
CA GLN A 171 20.84 12.11 4.81
C GLN A 171 19.96 11.05 4.15
N LEU A 172 18.92 10.59 4.86
CA LEU A 172 17.96 9.61 4.34
C LEU A 172 17.28 10.10 3.06
N GLN A 173 16.82 11.36 3.01
CA GLN A 173 16.26 11.91 1.78
C GLN A 173 17.27 11.84 0.62
N ARG A 174 18.54 12.17 0.86
CA ARG A 174 19.58 12.06 -0.18
C ARG A 174 19.79 10.62 -0.64
N GLU A 175 19.81 9.67 0.29
CA GLU A 175 19.95 8.24 -0.03
C GLU A 175 18.76 7.72 -0.85
N LEU A 176 17.55 8.14 -0.51
CA LEU A 176 16.34 7.84 -1.26
C LEU A 176 16.33 8.50 -2.66
N ASP A 177 16.82 9.74 -2.78
CA ASP A 177 16.93 10.43 -4.06
C ASP A 177 17.89 9.74 -5.05
N TYR A 178 18.84 8.92 -4.55
CA TYR A 178 19.70 8.09 -5.39
C TYR A 178 19.03 6.80 -5.88
N MET A 179 17.87 6.42 -5.33
CA MET A 179 17.11 5.27 -5.81
C MET A 179 16.41 5.63 -7.13
N ILE A 180 16.87 5.04 -8.23
CA ILE A 180 16.26 5.23 -9.55
C ILE A 180 14.84 4.63 -9.53
N ASP A 181 13.89 5.34 -10.13
CA ASP A 181 12.48 4.93 -10.32
C ASP A 181 11.64 4.77 -9.03
N VAL A 182 12.09 5.31 -7.89
CA VAL A 182 11.31 5.34 -6.63
C VAL A 182 11.00 6.78 -6.23
N GLU A 183 9.72 7.13 -6.18
CA GLU A 183 9.29 8.42 -5.62
C GLU A 183 9.28 8.33 -4.08
N ALA A 184 10.23 8.98 -3.42
CA ALA A 184 10.39 8.92 -1.97
C ALA A 184 10.48 10.32 -1.33
N VAL A 185 9.69 10.56 -0.28
CA VAL A 185 9.60 11.86 0.39
C VAL A 185 9.60 11.69 1.91
N THR A 186 10.41 12.50 2.58
CA THR A 186 10.49 12.57 4.05
C THR A 186 9.61 13.69 4.62
N PHE A 187 8.98 13.42 5.77
CA PHE A 187 8.07 14.30 6.49
C PHE A 187 8.53 14.43 7.96
N PRO A 188 9.39 15.41 8.28
CA PRO A 188 9.95 15.57 9.60
C PRO A 188 8.89 15.99 10.63
N MET A 189 8.96 15.41 11.83
CA MET A 189 8.07 15.65 12.96
C MET A 189 8.85 16.21 14.15
N GLN A 190 8.20 16.98 15.03
CA GLN A 190 8.87 17.50 16.24
C GLN A 190 8.96 16.46 17.35
N SER A 191 8.01 15.51 17.41
CA SER A 191 7.96 14.47 18.44
C SER A 191 7.01 13.34 18.03
N PHE A 192 6.89 12.31 18.87
CA PHE A 192 5.85 11.28 18.78
C PHE A 192 4.55 11.65 19.53
N SER A 193 4.18 12.94 19.59
CA SER A 193 2.86 13.34 20.09
C SER A 193 1.78 13.03 19.05
N LEU A 194 0.53 12.91 19.51
CA LEU A 194 -0.62 12.66 18.63
C LEU A 194 -0.80 13.80 17.62
N GLU A 195 -0.61 15.04 18.07
CA GLU A 195 -0.73 16.25 17.26
C GLU A 195 0.34 16.30 16.17
N ALA A 196 1.59 16.01 16.52
CA ALA A 196 2.71 16.01 15.58
C ALA A 196 2.53 14.95 14.47
N ILE A 197 2.06 13.75 14.83
CA ILE A 197 1.76 12.68 13.87
C ILE A 197 0.60 13.09 12.96
N ALA A 198 -0.47 13.65 13.53
CA ALA A 198 -1.63 14.10 12.76
C ALA A 198 -1.27 15.21 11.76
N GLU A 199 -0.45 16.19 12.19
CA GLU A 199 0.04 17.28 11.34
C GLU A 199 0.91 16.75 10.20
N SER A 200 1.86 15.87 10.49
CA SER A 200 2.72 15.26 9.47
C SER A 200 1.92 14.40 8.49
N CYS A 201 0.95 13.62 8.96
CA CYS A 201 0.03 12.87 8.11
C CYS A 201 -0.81 13.79 7.20
N LYS A 202 -1.17 15.00 7.67
CA LYS A 202 -1.87 15.99 6.85
C LYS A 202 -0.97 16.49 5.73
N THR A 203 0.24 16.96 6.05
CA THR A 203 1.21 17.41 5.04
C THR A 203 1.55 16.32 4.02
N MET A 204 1.67 15.07 4.47
CA MET A 204 1.85 13.92 3.61
C MET A 204 0.67 13.73 2.64
N LYS A 205 -0.58 13.80 3.13
CA LYS A 205 -1.77 13.68 2.26
C LYS A 205 -1.90 14.86 1.28
N ASP A 206 -1.41 16.04 1.65
CA ASP A 206 -1.34 17.18 0.73
C ASP A 206 -0.31 16.95 -0.39
N ARG A 207 0.82 16.27 -0.10
CA ARG A 207 1.83 15.87 -1.11
C ARG A 207 1.41 14.67 -1.96
N PHE A 208 0.61 13.78 -1.38
CA PHE A 208 0.08 12.57 -2.02
C PHE A 208 -1.46 12.63 -2.06
N PRO A 209 -2.05 13.53 -2.88
CA PRO A 209 -3.49 13.70 -2.92
C PRO A 209 -4.19 12.46 -3.47
N SER A 210 -5.36 12.13 -2.94
CA SER A 210 -6.14 10.93 -3.31
C SER A 210 -6.60 10.89 -4.77
N SER A 211 -6.51 12.02 -5.48
CA SER A 211 -6.75 12.08 -6.93
C SER A 211 -5.70 11.32 -7.74
N SER A 212 -4.47 11.24 -7.22
CA SER A 212 -3.30 10.70 -7.95
C SER A 212 -2.55 9.62 -7.18
N TYR A 213 -2.85 9.45 -5.88
CA TYR A 213 -2.18 8.49 -5.02
C TYR A 213 -3.16 7.68 -4.18
N ASP A 214 -2.85 6.42 -3.95
CA ASP A 214 -3.53 5.59 -2.96
C ASP A 214 -2.54 5.20 -1.86
N ILE A 215 -2.80 5.63 -0.64
CA ILE A 215 -2.07 5.13 0.52
C ILE A 215 -2.57 3.71 0.81
N ARG A 216 -1.71 2.74 0.52
CA ARG A 216 -2.02 1.31 0.55
C ARG A 216 -1.32 0.57 1.67
N VAL A 217 -0.22 1.10 2.20
CA VAL A 217 0.50 0.47 3.31
C VAL A 217 0.87 1.51 4.36
N GLY A 218 0.69 1.16 5.63
CA GLY A 218 1.26 1.87 6.77
C GLY A 218 2.17 0.93 7.57
N ILE A 219 3.38 1.37 7.91
CA ILE A 219 4.34 0.59 8.70
C ILE A 219 4.73 1.42 9.92
N TRP A 220 4.26 1.00 11.09
CA TRP A 220 4.78 1.46 12.37
C TRP A 220 6.09 0.74 12.67
N ASN A 221 7.22 1.40 12.37
CA ASN A 221 8.57 0.85 12.50
C ASN A 221 9.34 1.40 13.72
N VAL A 222 8.66 2.12 14.61
CA VAL A 222 9.27 2.73 15.81
C VAL A 222 9.37 1.70 16.93
N GLN A 223 10.58 1.56 17.46
CA GLN A 223 10.87 0.86 18.71
C GLN A 223 11.91 1.65 19.47
N GLN A 224 11.61 2.02 20.71
CA GLN A 224 12.57 2.69 21.56
C GLN A 224 12.72 1.93 22.89
N PRO A 225 13.87 1.27 23.11
CA PRO A 225 14.08 0.48 24.31
C PRO A 225 14.28 1.38 25.54
N PHE A 226 13.45 1.20 26.57
CA PHE A 226 13.62 1.79 27.90
C PHE A 226 14.08 0.71 28.88
N LEU A 227 15.39 0.49 28.95
CA LEU A 227 16.01 -0.59 29.72
C LEU A 227 16.66 -0.04 31.00
N LYS A 228 16.00 -0.20 32.16
CA LYS A 228 16.52 0.22 33.46
C LYS A 228 16.15 -0.75 34.57
N ARG A 229 16.94 -0.78 35.65
CA ARG A 229 16.53 -1.41 36.91
C ARG A 229 15.22 -0.83 37.40
N PHE A 230 14.36 -1.68 37.97
CA PHE A 230 13.02 -1.28 38.40
C PHE A 230 13.05 -0.06 39.34
N LEU A 231 13.93 -0.06 40.35
CA LEU A 231 14.05 1.06 41.30
C LEU A 231 14.75 2.31 40.72
N SER A 232 15.25 2.25 39.49
CA SER A 232 15.88 3.37 38.79
C SER A 232 14.95 3.99 37.72
N LEU A 233 13.76 3.41 37.52
CA LEU A 233 12.75 3.96 36.62
C LEU A 233 12.06 5.15 37.28
N THR A 234 11.84 6.20 36.49
CA THR A 234 11.02 7.34 36.87
C THR A 234 9.61 7.24 36.26
N SER A 235 8.67 8.06 36.73
CA SER A 235 7.36 8.20 36.06
C SER A 235 7.52 8.68 34.61
N GLU A 236 8.46 9.59 34.38
CA GLU A 236 8.78 10.11 33.05
C GLU A 236 9.28 9.02 32.10
N ASP A 237 10.05 8.04 32.58
CA ASP A 237 10.46 6.89 31.76
C ASP A 237 9.26 6.05 31.32
N LEU A 238 8.31 5.81 32.23
CA LEU A 238 7.08 5.06 31.93
C LEU A 238 6.20 5.81 30.94
N GLU A 239 5.99 7.11 31.17
CA GLU A 239 5.19 7.97 30.30
C GLU A 239 5.80 8.07 28.90
N LYS A 240 7.11 8.29 28.78
CA LYS A 240 7.79 8.33 27.48
C LYS A 240 7.75 6.98 26.77
N SER A 241 7.97 5.88 27.49
CA SER A 241 7.92 4.55 26.90
C SER A 241 6.52 4.21 26.37
N ALA A 242 5.48 4.51 27.15
CA ALA A 242 4.10 4.35 26.73
C ALA A 242 3.74 5.28 25.56
N GLN A 243 4.17 6.54 25.62
CA GLN A 243 3.93 7.52 24.58
C GLN A 243 4.49 7.04 23.24
N ILE A 244 5.79 6.71 23.21
CA ILE A 244 6.51 6.39 21.99
C ILE A 244 6.11 5.00 21.48
N ASN A 245 6.13 3.97 22.32
CA ASN A 245 5.97 2.59 21.83
C ASN A 245 4.51 2.14 21.69
N SER A 246 3.52 2.89 22.17
CA SER A 246 2.11 2.48 22.14
C SER A 246 1.14 3.59 21.76
N ILE A 247 1.14 4.73 22.47
CA ILE A 247 0.12 5.79 22.28
C ILE A 247 0.28 6.47 20.92
N ALA A 248 1.50 6.77 20.50
CA ALA A 248 1.79 7.32 19.19
C ALA A 248 1.35 6.39 18.04
N ALA A 249 1.50 5.07 18.24
CA ALA A 249 1.08 4.07 17.27
C ALA A 249 -0.44 4.06 17.04
N PHE A 250 -1.22 4.39 18.06
CA PHE A 250 -2.67 4.54 17.93
C PHE A 250 -3.06 5.65 16.96
N GLU A 251 -2.44 6.84 17.05
CA GLU A 251 -2.76 7.93 16.12
C GLU A 251 -2.35 7.60 14.69
N PHE A 252 -1.15 7.03 14.52
CA PHE A 252 -0.70 6.60 13.20
C PHE A 252 -1.68 5.58 12.59
N ALA A 253 -2.09 4.57 13.36
CA ALA A 253 -3.07 3.57 12.94
C ALA A 253 -4.41 4.20 12.56
N ARG A 254 -4.91 5.15 13.36
CA ARG A 254 -6.15 5.89 13.10
C ARG A 254 -6.08 6.63 11.76
N GLN A 255 -4.97 7.31 11.48
CA GLN A 255 -4.75 8.03 10.22
C GLN A 255 -4.71 7.08 9.03
N MET A 256 -3.95 5.98 9.13
CA MET A 256 -3.79 5.00 8.05
C MET A 256 -5.10 4.29 7.74
N ILE A 257 -5.80 3.77 8.77
CA ILE A 257 -7.07 3.07 8.59
C ILE A 257 -8.12 4.01 7.99
N THR A 258 -8.23 5.26 8.49
CA THR A 258 -9.18 6.23 7.94
C THR A 258 -8.95 6.46 6.44
N THR A 259 -7.68 6.58 6.04
CA THR A 259 -7.31 6.74 4.63
C THR A 259 -7.60 5.46 3.83
N MET A 260 -7.19 4.29 4.31
CA MET A 260 -7.41 3.01 3.60
C MET A 260 -8.90 2.69 3.43
N ARG A 261 -9.76 3.03 4.41
CA ARG A 261 -11.22 2.87 4.29
C ARG A 261 -11.80 3.67 3.14
N SER A 262 -11.23 4.85 2.89
CA SER A 262 -11.61 5.78 1.83
C SER A 262 -11.16 5.34 0.43
N ASN A 263 -10.26 4.35 0.33
CA ASN A 263 -9.88 3.75 -0.95
C ASN A 263 -11.12 3.10 -1.59
N THR A 264 -11.44 3.52 -2.82
CA THR A 264 -12.65 3.10 -3.55
C THR A 264 -12.50 1.74 -4.23
N SER A 265 -11.27 1.27 -4.44
CA SER A 265 -10.95 0.00 -5.09
C SER A 265 -10.14 -0.93 -4.17
N LEU A 266 -10.35 -2.23 -4.36
CA LEU A 266 -9.42 -3.24 -3.86
C LEU A 266 -8.20 -3.30 -4.78
N GLU A 267 -7.04 -3.59 -4.20
CA GLU A 267 -5.83 -3.79 -4.96
C GLU A 267 -5.89 -5.12 -5.73
N VAL A 268 -5.58 -5.05 -7.03
CA VAL A 268 -5.55 -6.22 -7.93
C VAL A 268 -4.43 -7.16 -7.47
N GLY A 269 -4.72 -8.46 -7.45
CA GLY A 269 -3.77 -9.51 -7.06
C GLY A 269 -3.89 -9.95 -5.60
N ASN A 270 -4.21 -9.04 -4.67
CA ASN A 270 -4.30 -9.37 -3.24
C ASN A 270 -5.68 -9.07 -2.59
N GLY A 271 -6.53 -8.28 -3.25
CA GLY A 271 -7.89 -7.97 -2.82
C GLY A 271 -7.99 -7.03 -1.61
N LYS A 272 -6.95 -6.25 -1.30
CA LYS A 272 -6.88 -5.40 -0.10
C LYS A 272 -7.23 -3.94 -0.37
N LYS A 273 -7.84 -3.27 0.60
CA LYS A 273 -7.88 -1.80 0.65
C LYS A 273 -6.57 -1.21 1.14
N GLY A 274 -5.90 -1.91 2.06
CA GLY A 274 -4.55 -1.60 2.50
C GLY A 274 -4.03 -2.57 3.55
N THR A 275 -2.77 -2.40 3.93
CA THR A 275 -2.05 -3.19 4.94
C THR A 275 -1.44 -2.28 6.01
N LEU A 276 -1.66 -2.55 7.28
CA LEU A 276 -1.05 -1.86 8.41
C LEU A 276 -0.17 -2.83 9.20
N ILE A 277 1.13 -2.55 9.26
CA ILE A 277 2.12 -3.40 9.93
C ILE A 277 2.63 -2.68 11.17
N PHE A 278 2.63 -3.38 12.30
CA PHE A 278 3.27 -2.94 13.54
C PHE A 278 4.51 -3.76 13.81
N ARG A 279 5.66 -3.10 13.92
CA ARG A 279 6.90 -3.77 14.34
C ARG A 279 6.91 -3.92 15.86
N GLY A 280 6.80 -5.16 16.32
CA GLY A 280 6.97 -5.61 17.69
C GLY A 280 8.37 -6.14 18.00
N ALA A 281 8.62 -6.41 19.27
CA ALA A 281 9.87 -6.99 19.76
C ALA A 281 9.56 -8.23 20.61
N THR A 282 10.58 -9.01 21.00
CA THR A 282 10.35 -10.09 21.97
C THR A 282 9.70 -9.60 23.26
N ALA A 283 9.94 -8.33 23.63
CA ALA A 283 9.28 -7.63 24.72
C ALA A 283 7.75 -7.51 24.59
N SER A 284 7.18 -7.71 23.39
CA SER A 284 5.73 -7.79 23.14
C SER A 284 5.09 -9.09 23.64
N LEU A 285 5.90 -10.13 23.89
CA LEU A 285 5.45 -11.46 24.34
C LEU A 285 5.89 -11.78 25.77
N GLU A 286 7.03 -11.25 26.20
CA GLU A 286 7.60 -11.56 27.50
C GLU A 286 8.27 -10.34 28.16
N GLY A 287 8.19 -10.28 29.48
CA GLY A 287 8.99 -9.36 30.29
C GLY A 287 10.38 -9.94 30.56
N LYS A 288 11.42 -9.11 30.49
CA LYS A 288 12.79 -9.46 30.85
C LYS A 288 13.32 -8.53 31.93
N ILE A 289 14.46 -8.90 32.49
CA ILE A 289 15.19 -8.02 33.41
C ILE A 289 15.44 -6.68 32.70
N PHE A 290 15.19 -5.59 33.42
CA PHE A 290 15.30 -4.21 32.95
C PHE A 290 14.21 -3.69 32.00
N THR A 291 13.23 -4.51 31.58
CA THR A 291 12.22 -4.07 30.59
C THR A 291 10.91 -3.56 31.21
N SER A 292 10.88 -3.23 32.51
CA SER A 292 9.63 -2.90 33.22
C SER A 292 8.90 -1.66 32.68
N ALA A 293 9.58 -0.75 31.96
CA ALA A 293 8.92 0.33 31.21
C ALA A 293 8.59 -0.06 29.77
N PHE A 294 9.49 -0.79 29.11
CA PHE A 294 9.39 -1.13 27.69
C PHE A 294 8.38 -2.24 27.39
N SER A 295 8.43 -3.38 28.10
CA SER A 295 7.55 -4.53 27.83
C SER A 295 6.07 -4.16 27.96
N PRO A 296 5.58 -3.48 29.01
CA PRO A 296 4.16 -3.11 29.08
C PRO A 296 3.68 -2.31 27.85
N ALA A 297 4.48 -1.37 27.37
CA ALA A 297 4.15 -0.60 26.16
C ALA A 297 4.13 -1.48 24.90
N MET A 298 5.07 -2.41 24.76
CA MET A 298 5.10 -3.35 23.64
C MET A 298 3.97 -4.39 23.66
N PHE A 299 3.51 -4.80 24.84
CA PHE A 299 2.30 -5.62 25.01
C PHE A 299 1.06 -4.82 24.60
N ALA A 300 0.98 -3.54 24.97
CA ALA A 300 -0.11 -2.66 24.56
C ALA A 300 -0.14 -2.47 23.03
N LEU A 301 1.02 -2.28 22.39
CA LEU A 301 1.14 -2.22 20.92
C LEU A 301 0.63 -3.49 20.24
N ARG A 302 1.06 -4.66 20.74
CA ARG A 302 0.60 -5.97 20.24
C ARG A 302 -0.91 -6.11 20.40
N SER A 303 -1.43 -5.77 21.58
CA SER A 303 -2.88 -5.82 21.85
C SER A 303 -3.66 -4.89 20.92
N LEU A 304 -3.18 -3.67 20.70
CA LEU A 304 -3.79 -2.71 19.78
C LEU A 304 -3.87 -3.31 18.36
N SER A 305 -2.76 -3.84 17.84
CA SER A 305 -2.75 -4.46 16.50
C SER A 305 -3.76 -5.60 16.38
N GLN A 306 -3.94 -6.40 17.44
CA GLN A 306 -4.89 -7.51 17.45
C GLN A 306 -6.34 -7.03 17.42
N CYS A 307 -6.67 -5.99 18.20
CA CYS A 307 -7.99 -5.36 18.16
C CYS A 307 -8.29 -4.83 16.77
N LEU A 308 -7.37 -4.06 16.19
CA LEU A 308 -7.53 -3.47 14.86
C LEU A 308 -7.67 -4.54 13.77
N ASN A 309 -6.92 -5.65 13.85
CA ASN A 309 -7.07 -6.76 12.91
C ASN A 309 -8.48 -7.36 12.97
N LYS A 310 -8.99 -7.63 14.18
CA LYS A 310 -10.35 -8.21 14.35
C LYS A 310 -11.45 -7.26 13.89
N GLU A 311 -11.25 -5.96 14.06
CA GLU A 311 -12.22 -4.93 13.67
C GLU A 311 -12.23 -4.69 12.16
N PHE A 312 -11.07 -4.44 11.56
CA PHE A 312 -10.98 -3.94 10.19
C PHE A 312 -10.72 -5.00 9.11
N ALA A 313 -10.50 -6.27 9.47
CA ALA A 313 -10.38 -7.35 8.49
C ALA A 313 -11.63 -7.46 7.59
N SER A 314 -12.82 -7.29 8.17
CA SER A 314 -14.10 -7.29 7.43
C SER A 314 -14.24 -6.15 6.42
N GLU A 315 -13.46 -5.07 6.60
CA GLU A 315 -13.40 -3.91 5.70
C GLU A 315 -12.29 -4.02 4.65
N ASN A 316 -11.68 -5.20 4.51
CA ASN A 316 -10.56 -5.50 3.64
C ASN A 316 -9.24 -4.77 4.00
N ILE A 317 -8.99 -4.50 5.28
CA ILE A 317 -7.74 -3.92 5.77
C ILE A 317 -6.95 -4.98 6.53
N HIS A 318 -5.77 -5.33 6.03
CA HIS A 318 -4.89 -6.32 6.64
C HIS A 318 -4.09 -5.66 7.76
N VAL A 319 -4.26 -6.08 9.01
CA VAL A 319 -3.43 -5.60 10.12
C VAL A 319 -2.53 -6.72 10.61
N ALA A 320 -1.22 -6.47 10.61
CA ALA A 320 -0.20 -7.44 11.00
C ALA A 320 0.73 -6.90 12.09
N HIS A 321 1.29 -7.80 12.90
CA HIS A 321 2.25 -7.53 13.95
C HIS A 321 3.51 -8.38 13.72
N VAL A 322 4.66 -7.75 13.55
CA VAL A 322 5.91 -8.44 13.25
C VAL A 322 6.85 -8.33 14.43
N ILE A 323 7.02 -9.42 15.15
CA ILE A 323 7.96 -9.56 16.24
C ILE A 323 9.35 -9.76 15.66
N THR A 324 10.28 -8.89 16.05
CA THR A 324 11.69 -9.00 15.66
C THR A 324 12.57 -9.24 16.88
N ASP A 325 13.49 -10.20 16.78
CA ASP A 325 14.51 -10.46 17.80
C ASP A 325 15.88 -9.95 17.34
N SER A 326 15.97 -8.64 17.14
CA SER A 326 17.22 -7.97 16.78
C SER A 326 17.23 -6.54 17.33
N LEU A 327 18.28 -6.18 18.07
CA LEU A 327 18.59 -4.77 18.29
C LEU A 327 19.01 -4.18 16.93
N SER A 328 18.35 -3.10 16.53
CA SER A 328 18.83 -2.29 15.40
C SER A 328 20.22 -1.75 15.73
N SER A 329 21.08 -1.57 14.73
CA SER A 329 22.40 -0.95 14.92
C SER A 329 22.32 0.47 15.50
N ASN A 330 21.15 1.11 15.39
CA ASN A 330 20.89 2.46 15.89
C ASN A 330 20.20 2.47 17.27
N ASP A 331 19.82 1.31 17.81
CA ASP A 331 19.24 1.23 19.15
C ASP A 331 20.32 1.41 20.23
N SER A 332 20.35 2.60 20.81
CA SER A 332 20.86 2.84 22.18
C SER A 332 22.36 2.68 22.45
N GLY A 333 23.24 2.81 21.45
CA GLY A 333 24.70 2.78 21.68
C GLY A 333 25.24 1.42 22.16
N VAL A 334 24.42 0.36 22.05
CA VAL A 334 24.84 -1.01 22.30
C VAL A 334 25.65 -1.45 21.08
N LYS A 335 26.91 -1.87 21.29
CA LYS A 335 27.76 -2.41 20.22
C LYS A 335 26.98 -3.49 19.46
N THR A 336 26.82 -3.27 18.17
CA THR A 336 26.29 -4.27 17.24
C THR A 336 27.07 -5.57 17.42
N PRO A 337 26.41 -6.73 17.52
CA PRO A 337 27.12 -7.99 17.52
C PRO A 337 27.95 -8.09 16.23
N GLU A 338 29.26 -8.35 16.35
CA GLU A 338 30.14 -8.55 15.19
C GLU A 338 29.72 -9.74 14.33
N ASN A 339 29.04 -10.72 14.94
CA ASN A 339 28.49 -11.86 14.23
C ASN A 339 27.12 -11.51 13.64
N GLU A 340 27.05 -11.43 12.30
CA GLU A 340 25.82 -11.17 11.56
C GLU A 340 24.75 -12.24 11.75
N ASP A 341 25.12 -13.47 12.11
CA ASP A 341 24.17 -14.56 12.36
C ASP A 341 23.35 -14.35 13.64
N LEU A 342 23.69 -13.34 14.47
CA LEU A 342 22.98 -12.99 15.70
C LEU A 342 21.93 -11.89 15.49
N ARG A 343 21.71 -11.43 14.25
CA ARG A 343 20.73 -10.39 13.91
C ARG A 343 19.86 -10.79 12.72
N CYS A 344 18.64 -10.25 12.68
CA CYS A 344 17.83 -10.29 11.47
C CYS A 344 18.46 -9.36 10.42
N LYS A 345 18.79 -9.89 9.25
CA LYS A 345 19.28 -9.08 8.11
C LYS A 345 18.14 -8.20 7.58
N ALA A 346 18.44 -6.95 7.24
CA ALA A 346 17.43 -5.99 6.77
C ALA A 346 16.69 -6.51 5.53
N GLU A 347 17.40 -7.17 4.61
CA GLU A 347 16.83 -7.75 3.39
C GLU A 347 15.90 -8.93 3.70
N SER A 348 16.16 -9.67 4.78
CA SER A 348 15.28 -10.77 5.22
C SER A 348 14.01 -10.23 5.88
N LEU A 349 14.12 -9.17 6.67
CA LEU A 349 12.96 -8.45 7.22
C LEU A 349 12.14 -7.79 6.10
N ALA A 350 12.78 -7.20 5.10
CA ALA A 350 12.12 -6.60 3.93
C ALA A 350 11.26 -7.63 3.20
N LYS A 351 11.78 -8.84 2.96
CA LYS A 351 11.02 -9.94 2.34
C LYS A 351 9.80 -10.35 3.17
N ALA A 352 9.92 -10.37 4.50
CA ALA A 352 8.79 -10.69 5.37
C ALA A 352 7.71 -9.59 5.35
N TYR A 353 8.11 -8.31 5.31
CA TYR A 353 7.16 -7.21 5.14
C TYR A 353 6.51 -7.25 3.76
N LEU A 354 7.27 -7.47 2.69
CA LEU A 354 6.76 -7.62 1.33
C LEU A 354 5.74 -8.76 1.26
N TYR A 355 6.03 -9.91 1.88
CA TYR A 355 5.09 -11.02 2.00
C TYR A 355 3.74 -10.59 2.60
N LEU A 356 3.74 -9.83 3.70
CA LEU A 356 2.51 -9.32 4.32
C LEU A 356 1.78 -8.28 3.44
N ILE A 357 2.54 -7.44 2.73
CA ILE A 357 2.03 -6.42 1.80
C ILE A 357 1.37 -7.07 0.59
N GLU A 358 1.88 -8.21 0.11
CA GLU A 358 1.37 -8.90 -1.08
C GLU A 358 0.33 -9.99 -0.75
N GLN A 359 0.25 -10.43 0.51
CA GLN A 359 -0.60 -11.55 0.94
C GLN A 359 -2.07 -11.39 0.51
N ASP A 360 -2.60 -12.42 -0.17
CA ASP A 360 -4.01 -12.50 -0.58
C ASP A 360 -4.95 -12.54 0.64
N ARG A 361 -6.12 -11.89 0.50
CA ARG A 361 -7.12 -11.78 1.56
C ARG A 361 -7.75 -13.07 2.05
N SER A 362 -7.60 -14.17 1.31
CA SER A 362 -8.10 -15.48 1.75
C SER A 362 -7.32 -16.06 2.93
N ALA A 363 -6.09 -15.60 3.19
CA ALA A 363 -5.22 -16.23 4.17
C ALA A 363 -4.26 -15.23 4.86
N TRP A 364 -4.79 -14.18 5.48
CA TRP A 364 -3.96 -13.18 6.18
C TRP A 364 -3.26 -13.69 7.43
N THR A 365 -2.00 -13.27 7.57
CA THR A 365 -1.18 -13.49 8.76
C THR A 365 -1.27 -12.28 9.68
N TRP A 366 -1.89 -12.46 10.84
CA TRP A 366 -1.91 -11.41 11.86
C TRP A 366 -0.55 -11.23 12.56
N GLU A 367 0.20 -12.30 12.85
CA GLU A 367 1.46 -12.20 13.59
C GLU A 367 2.58 -13.03 12.95
N LEU A 368 3.76 -12.43 12.81
CA LEU A 368 5.00 -13.09 12.40
C LEU A 368 6.06 -12.91 13.48
N ASP A 369 6.79 -13.98 13.80
CA ASP A 369 7.91 -13.97 14.73
C ASP A 369 9.20 -14.30 13.98
N LEU A 370 10.05 -13.28 13.81
CA LEU A 370 11.26 -13.34 13.01
C LEU A 370 12.48 -13.32 13.91
N ARG A 371 13.28 -14.38 13.82
CA ARG A 371 14.50 -14.56 14.62
C ARG A 371 15.66 -15.02 13.75
N PRO A 372 16.89 -14.62 14.07
CA PRO A 372 18.06 -15.27 13.51
C PRO A 372 18.10 -16.75 13.92
N ALA A 373 18.63 -17.62 13.06
CA ALA A 373 18.78 -19.05 13.36
C ALA A 373 19.67 -19.30 14.58
N GLN A 374 20.62 -18.40 14.85
CA GLN A 374 21.43 -18.39 16.06
C GLN A 374 20.94 -17.28 17.00
N SER A 375 19.80 -17.47 17.67
CA SER A 375 19.42 -16.60 18.80
C SER A 375 20.20 -17.06 20.03
N SER A 376 21.10 -16.23 20.56
CA SER A 376 21.92 -16.67 21.69
C SER A 376 21.03 -16.87 22.94
N PRO A 377 20.96 -18.06 23.56
CA PRO A 377 20.28 -18.26 24.84
C PRO A 377 20.99 -17.57 26.01
N LYS A 378 22.15 -16.94 25.75
CA LYS A 378 23.14 -16.53 26.76
C LYS A 378 23.15 -15.03 27.08
N ARG A 379 22.20 -14.23 26.58
CA ARG A 379 22.23 -12.77 26.82
C ARG A 379 21.84 -12.38 28.25
N ALA A 380 20.93 -13.13 28.88
CA ALA A 380 20.63 -13.00 30.31
C ALA A 380 21.86 -13.33 31.17
N LEU A 381 22.53 -14.45 30.88
CA LEU A 381 23.76 -14.87 31.55
C LEU A 381 24.92 -13.88 31.34
N ARG A 382 25.05 -13.25 30.16
CA ARG A 382 26.14 -12.30 29.88
C ARG A 382 25.95 -10.97 30.61
N LEU A 383 24.71 -10.49 30.77
CA LEU A 383 24.41 -9.28 31.54
C LEU A 383 24.53 -9.53 33.05
N GLU A 384 24.13 -10.71 33.53
CA GLU A 384 24.44 -11.15 34.91
C GLU A 384 25.95 -11.24 35.13
N LEU A 385 26.71 -11.80 34.19
CA LEU A 385 28.17 -11.91 34.30
C LEU A 385 28.82 -10.52 34.34
N LEU A 386 28.35 -9.57 33.52
CA LEU A 386 28.89 -8.21 33.47
C LEU A 386 28.54 -7.41 34.74
N ASP A 387 27.34 -7.57 35.31
CA ASP A 387 26.96 -6.98 36.60
C ASP A 387 27.71 -7.64 37.80
N LEU A 388 28.01 -8.93 37.71
CA LEU A 388 28.87 -9.62 38.67
C LEU A 388 30.31 -9.11 38.58
N LEU A 389 30.85 -8.97 37.36
CA LEU A 389 32.22 -8.50 37.14
C LEU A 389 32.39 -7.03 37.56
N SER A 390 31.41 -6.16 37.31
CA SER A 390 31.48 -4.76 37.77
C SER A 390 31.48 -4.63 39.30
N LYS A 391 30.93 -5.61 40.02
CA LYS A 391 30.98 -5.65 41.50
C LYS A 391 32.26 -6.28 42.03
N VAL A 392 33.00 -7.03 41.22
CA VAL A 392 34.30 -7.60 41.61
C VAL A 392 35.39 -6.52 41.57
N ASP A 393 35.32 -5.57 40.63
CA ASP A 393 36.24 -4.43 40.57
C ASP A 393 36.08 -3.45 41.76
N ASP A 394 34.93 -3.46 42.44
CA ASP A 394 34.71 -2.69 43.68
C ASP A 394 35.19 -3.42 44.96
N ILE A 395 35.59 -4.70 44.84
CA ILE A 395 36.00 -5.57 45.96
C ILE A 395 37.52 -5.85 45.98
N LEU A 396 38.22 -5.61 44.86
CA LEU A 396 39.68 -5.63 44.75
C LEU A 396 40.24 -4.21 44.88
#